data_AF-A0A5V4CJX1-F1
#
_entry.id   AF-A0A5V4CJX1-F1
#
_cell.length_a   1.000
_cell.length_b   1.000
_cell.length_c   1.000
_cell.angle_alpha   90.00
_cell.angle_beta   90.00
_cell.angle_gamma   90.00
#
_symmetry.space_group_name_H-M   'P 1'
#
loop_
_entity.id
_entity.type
_entity.pdbx_description
1 polymer ?
#
loop_
_entity_poly.entity_id
_entity_poly.type
_entity_poly.pdbx_seq_one_letter_code
_entity_poly.pdbx_strand_id
1 'polypeptide(L)' 'VPVLIFAAAAMDAASMHLPADGYLAVLGALLAGSATLSPFATAAALRLSVQ' A
#
# COMPACT_ATOMS: atom_id res chain seq x y z
N VAL A 1 3.07 -0.10 -9.04
CA VAL A 1 2.01 -0.47 -10.02
C VAL A 1 0.68 -0.84 -9.34
N PRO A 2 0.57 -1.88 -8.49
CA PRO A 2 -0.73 -2.30 -7.93
C PRO A 2 -1.45 -1.21 -7.13
N VAL A 3 -0.71 -0.47 -6.28
CA VAL A 3 -1.28 0.65 -5.50
C VAL A 3 -1.94 1.70 -6.40
N LEU A 4 -1.32 2.05 -7.53
CA LEU A 4 -1.86 3.04 -8.46
C LEU A 4 -3.10 2.53 -9.19
N ILE A 5 -3.13 1.25 -9.56
CA ILE A 5 -4.29 0.62 -10.21
C ILE A 5 -5.50 0.64 -9.28
N PHE A 6 -5.34 0.18 -8.04
CA PHE A 6 -6.44 0.13 -7.08
C PHE A 6 -6.86 1.51 -6.58
N ALA A 7 -5.93 2.45 -6.42
CA ALA A 7 -6.27 3.83 -6.08
C ALA A 7 -7.05 4.52 -7.20
N ALA A 8 -6.64 4.37 -8.47
CA ALA A 8 -7.37 4.92 -9.60
C ALA A 8 -8.78 4.32 -9.71
N ALA A 9 -8.92 3.01 -9.56
CA ALA A 9 -10.23 2.34 -9.56
C ALA A 9 -11.13 2.77 -8.38
N ALA A 10 -10.55 2.99 -7.19
CA ALA A 10 -11.29 3.49 -6.03
C ALA A 10 -11.81 4.92 -6.27
N MET A 11 -10.99 5.79 -6.86
CA MET A 11 -11.38 7.17 -7.19
C MET A 11 -12.50 7.19 -8.25
N ASP A 12 -12.41 6.36 -9.27
CA ASP A 12 -13.44 6.24 -10.31
C ASP A 12 -14.77 5.75 -9.72
N ALA A 13 -14.74 4.66 -8.93
CA ALA A 13 -15.91 4.14 -8.24
C ALA A 13 -16.55 5.19 -7.31
N ALA A 14 -15.74 5.92 -6.53
CA ALA A 14 -16.23 6.98 -5.67
C ALA A 14 -16.88 8.14 -6.47
N SER A 15 -16.32 8.49 -7.62
CA SER A 15 -16.90 9.53 -8.51
C SER A 15 -18.27 9.14 -9.07
N MET A 16 -18.46 7.84 -9.32
CA MET A 16 -19.72 7.26 -9.77
C MET A 16 -20.68 6.92 -8.60
N HIS A 17 -20.33 7.29 -7.36
CA HIS A 17 -21.08 6.93 -6.14
C HIS A 17 -21.30 5.41 -5.98
N LEU A 18 -20.35 4.62 -6.49
CA LEU A 18 -20.33 3.16 -6.40
C LEU A 18 -19.53 2.73 -5.15
N PRO A 19 -19.84 1.58 -4.52
CA PRO A 19 -19.08 1.12 -3.36
C PRO A 19 -17.58 0.96 -3.65
N ALA A 20 -16.74 1.57 -2.81
CA ALA A 20 -15.28 1.57 -2.95
C ALA A 20 -14.55 0.74 -1.87
N ASP A 21 -15.29 0.14 -0.93
CA ASP A 21 -14.75 -0.54 0.25
C ASP A 21 -13.77 -1.67 -0.10
N GLY A 22 -14.04 -2.43 -1.16
CA GLY A 22 -13.15 -3.49 -1.62
C GLY A 22 -11.79 -2.97 -2.08
N TYR A 23 -11.77 -1.85 -2.81
CA TYR A 23 -10.52 -1.22 -3.23
C TYR A 23 -9.74 -0.65 -2.05
N LEU A 24 -10.45 -0.02 -1.10
CA LEU A 24 -9.85 0.51 0.12
C LEU A 24 -9.31 -0.61 1.03
N ALA A 25 -9.97 -1.76 1.10
CA ALA A 25 -9.49 -2.91 1.85
C ALA A 25 -8.15 -3.44 1.31
N VAL A 26 -8.01 -3.54 -0.03
CA VAL A 26 -6.75 -3.96 -0.66
C VAL A 26 -5.65 -2.93 -0.45
N LEU A 27 -5.95 -1.63 -0.59
CA LEU A 27 -4.99 -0.56 -0.30
C LEU A 27 -4.55 -0.57 1.16
N GLY A 28 -5.48 -0.78 2.08
CA GLY A 28 -5.21 -0.94 3.51
C GLY A 28 -4.33 -2.14 3.81
N ALA A 29 -4.55 -3.28 3.16
CA ALA A 29 -3.72 -4.47 3.31
C ALA A 29 -2.27 -4.22 2.83
N LEU A 30 -2.09 -3.57 1.68
CA LEU A 30 -0.76 -3.20 1.16
C LEU A 30 -0.05 -2.19 2.08
N LEU A 31 -0.79 -1.23 2.62
CA LEU A 31 -0.26 -0.27 3.60
C LEU A 31 0.20 -0.99 4.87
N ALA A 32 -0.66 -1.83 5.45
CA ALA A 32 -0.35 -2.58 6.66
C ALA A 32 0.89 -3.47 6.45
N GLY A 33 0.93 -4.25 5.36
CA GLY A 33 2.09 -5.07 5.01
C GLY A 33 3.37 -4.26 4.85
N SER A 34 3.31 -3.12 4.16
CA SER A 34 4.47 -2.24 3.98
C SER A 34 4.94 -1.63 5.30
N ALA A 35 4.02 -1.17 6.14
CA ALA A 35 4.32 -0.62 7.45
C ALA A 35 4.96 -1.66 8.38
N THR A 36 4.45 -2.90 8.38
CA THR A 36 5.04 -4.01 9.15
C THR A 36 6.43 -4.40 8.67
N LEU A 37 6.68 -4.38 7.36
CA LEU A 37 7.98 -4.77 6.78
C LEU A 37 9.02 -3.63 6.82
N SER A 38 8.58 -2.38 6.92
CA SER A 38 9.45 -1.20 6.95
C SER A 38 10.60 -1.27 7.98
N PRO A 39 10.38 -1.61 9.27
CA PRO A 39 11.48 -1.66 10.24
C PRO A 39 12.53 -2.74 9.89
N PHE A 40 12.11 -3.87 9.32
CA PHE A 40 13.04 -4.92 8.89
C PHE A 40 13.88 -4.48 7.70
N ALA A 41 13.27 -3.81 6.72
CA ALA A 41 13.97 -3.25 5.58
C ALA A 41 14.99 -2.18 6.02
N THR A 42 14.61 -1.30 6.94
CA THR A 42 15.52 -0.28 7.51
C THR A 42 16.67 -0.91 8.28
N ALA A 43 16.41 -1.92 9.12
CA ALA A 43 17.46 -2.63 9.86
C ALA A 43 18.45 -3.33 8.91
N ALA A 44 17.95 -3.97 7.85
CA ALA A 44 18.79 -4.61 6.83
C ALA A 44 19.64 -3.58 6.07
N ALA A 45 19.06 -2.43 5.70
CA ALA A 45 19.78 -1.35 5.05
C ALA A 45 20.90 -0.77 5.94
N LEU A 46 20.62 -0.53 7.22
CA LEU A 46 21.63 -0.07 8.18
C LEU A 46 22.78 -1.06 8.35
N ARG A 47 22.48 -2.37 8.43
CA ARG A 47 23.50 -3.43 8.49
C ARG A 47 24.41 -3.43 7.26
N LEU A 48 23.85 -3.22 6.07
CA LEU A 48 24.63 -3.14 4.84
C LEU A 48 25.51 -1.88 4.80
N SER A 49 25.05 -0.75 5.33
CA SER A 49 25.84 0.50 5.32
C SER A 49 27.05 0.51 6.24
N VAL A 50 27.09 -0.38 7.24
CA VAL A 50 28.22 -0.53 8.16
C VAL A 50 29.15 -1.70 7.80
N GLN A 51 28.84 -2.42 6.71
CA GLN A 51 29.69 -3.45 6.10
C GLN A 51 30.55 -2.84 5.00
#